data_AF-Q1KZC7-F1
#
_entry.id   AF-Q1KZC7-F1
#
_cell.length_a   1.000
_cell.length_b   1.000
_cell.length_c   1.000
_cell.angle_alpha   90.00
_cell.angle_beta   90.00
_cell.angle_gamma   90.00
#
_symmetry.space_group_name_H-M   'P 1'
#
loop_
_entity.id
_entity.type
_entity.pdbx_description
1 polymer ?
#
loop_
_entity_poly.entity_id
_entity_poly.type
_entity_poly.pdbx_seq_one_letter_code
_entity_poly.pdbx_strand_id
1 'polypeptide(L)'
;KGPNKVGFMGILQPFSDAIKLFTKEQTFPIYSNYGSYYYSPVIGFILSLMLWMLIPYYFNMVSFNLGVLFFLCCTSLGVYTVMIAG
;
A
#
# COMPACT_ATOMS: atom_id res chain seq x y z
N LYS A 1 25.71 -8.57 7.86
CA LYS A 1 25.87 -7.17 8.32
C LYS A 1 24.73 -6.35 7.72
N GLY A 2 23.70 -6.04 8.51
CA GLY A 2 22.57 -5.23 8.07
C GLY A 2 22.91 -3.73 8.02
N PRO A 3 21.94 -2.85 7.72
CA PRO A 3 22.14 -1.41 7.72
C PRO A 3 22.47 -0.93 9.14
N ASN A 4 23.75 -0.81 9.46
CA ASN A 4 24.22 -0.35 10.78
C ASN A 4 24.52 1.15 10.82
N LYS A 5 24.35 1.87 9.70
CA LYS A 5 24.73 3.29 9.57
C LYS A 5 23.63 4.28 9.92
N VAL A 6 22.36 3.87 9.91
CA VAL A 6 21.21 4.77 10.04
C VAL A 6 20.52 4.50 11.39
N GLY A 7 21.01 5.16 12.44
CA GLY A 7 20.50 5.03 13.82
C GLY A 7 21.04 3.83 14.61
N PHE A 8 20.45 3.58 15.80
CA PHE A 8 20.78 2.42 16.64
C PHE A 8 20.31 1.13 15.92
N MET A 9 21.26 0.29 15.53
CA MET A 9 21.01 -1.02 14.88
C MET A 9 20.15 -1.00 13.59
N GLY A 10 20.02 0.17 12.93
CA GLY A 10 19.26 0.28 11.66
C GLY A 10 17.75 0.45 11.80
N ILE A 11 17.22 0.67 13.01
CA ILE A 11 15.76 0.81 13.26
C ILE A 11 15.16 1.98 12.46
N LEU A 12 15.95 3.02 12.19
CA LEU A 12 15.51 4.22 11.47
C LEU A 12 15.59 4.10 9.94
N GLN A 13 16.06 2.97 9.41
CA GLN A 13 16.14 2.72 7.97
C GLN A 13 14.81 2.96 7.22
N PRO A 14 13.65 2.39 7.61
CA PRO A 14 12.39 2.60 6.88
C PRO A 14 11.95 4.06 6.83
N PHE A 15 12.22 4.84 7.89
CA PHE A 15 11.95 6.28 7.90
C PHE A 15 12.86 7.03 6.93
N SER A 16 14.15 6.69 6.89
CA SER A 16 15.10 7.33 5.96
C SER A 16 14.77 7.08 4.49
N ASP A 17 14.29 5.87 4.16
CA ASP A 17 13.86 5.54 2.80
C ASP A 17 12.55 6.24 2.43
N ALA A 18 11.61 6.38 3.36
CA ALA A 18 10.38 7.16 3.15
C ALA A 18 10.69 8.65 2.89
N ILE A 19 11.54 9.27 3.72
CA ILE A 19 11.94 10.67 3.53
C ILE A 19 12.63 10.87 2.17
N LYS A 20 13.52 9.95 1.79
CA LYS A 20 14.20 9.98 0.49
C LYS A 20 13.24 9.88 -0.69
N LEU A 21 12.14 9.12 -0.56
CA LEU A 21 11.11 9.04 -1.60
C LEU A 21 10.28 10.32 -1.67
N PHE A 22 9.94 10.94 -0.53
CA PHE A 22 9.20 12.21 -0.52
C PHE A 22 9.99 13.40 -1.06
N THR A 23 11.31 13.40 -0.91
CA THR A 23 12.18 14.48 -1.42
C THR A 23 12.61 14.29 -2.88
N LYS A 24 12.35 13.13 -3.48
CA LYS A 24 12.71 12.84 -4.86
C LYS A 24 11.74 13.56 -5.81
N GLU A 25 12.27 14.12 -6.90
CA GLU A 25 11.44 14.74 -7.93
C GLU A 25 10.43 13.74 -8.49
N GLN A 26 9.16 14.15 -8.56
CA GLN A 26 8.12 13.36 -9.20
C GLN A 26 8.33 13.41 -10.71
N THR A 27 8.66 12.26 -11.29
CA THR A 27 8.85 12.13 -12.74
C THR A 27 7.50 11.88 -13.39
N PHE A 28 7.08 12.79 -14.27
CA PHE A 28 5.87 12.63 -15.06
C PHE A 28 6.18 11.88 -16.35
N PRO A 29 5.55 10.73 -16.61
CA PRO A 29 5.74 10.00 -17.85
C PRO A 29 5.16 10.80 -19.03
N ILE A 30 5.99 11.08 -20.03
CA ILE A 30 5.63 11.90 -21.21
C ILE A 30 4.67 11.17 -22.17
N TYR A 31 4.69 9.83 -22.18
CA TYR A 31 3.92 8.98 -23.11
C TYR A 31 2.79 8.16 -22.44
N SER A 32 2.28 8.58 -21.28
CA SER A 32 1.20 7.84 -20.60
C SER A 32 0.17 8.75 -19.94
N ASN A 33 -0.99 8.19 -19.62
CA ASN A 33 -2.05 8.89 -18.90
C ASN A 33 -1.63 9.17 -17.44
N TYR A 34 -1.19 10.41 -17.19
CA TYR A 34 -0.74 10.86 -15.87
C TYR A 34 -1.75 10.57 -14.74
N GLY A 35 -3.05 10.84 -14.98
CA GLY A 35 -4.10 10.61 -13.99
C GLY A 35 -4.23 9.14 -13.60
N SER A 36 -4.30 8.25 -14.59
CA SER A 36 -4.43 6.79 -14.38
C SER A 36 -3.25 6.23 -13.57
N TYR A 37 -2.04 6.66 -13.92
CA TYR A 37 -0.81 6.23 -13.25
C TYR A 37 -0.73 6.72 -11.80
N TYR A 38 -1.18 7.94 -11.51
CA TYR A 38 -1.20 8.49 -10.15
C TYR A 38 -2.29 7.85 -9.27
N TYR A 39 -3.47 7.58 -9.82
CA TYR A 39 -4.57 6.97 -9.06
C TYR A 39 -4.35 5.48 -8.75
N SER A 40 -3.65 4.75 -9.61
CA SER A 40 -3.37 3.32 -9.39
C SER A 40 -2.78 2.99 -7.99
N PRO A 41 -1.66 3.60 -7.55
CA PRO A 41 -1.08 3.32 -6.23
C PRO A 41 -1.99 3.77 -5.08
N VAL A 42 -2.79 4.84 -5.27
CA VAL A 42 -3.74 5.31 -4.25
C VAL A 42 -4.84 4.28 -4.02
N ILE A 43 -5.43 3.74 -5.09
CA ILE A 43 -6.48 2.71 -5.00
C ILE A 43 -5.90 1.41 -4.41
N GLY A 44 -4.68 1.03 -4.80
CA GLY A 44 -3.99 -0.14 -4.24
C GLY A 44 -3.76 -0.02 -2.73
N PHE A 45 -3.39 1.17 -2.24
CA PHE A 45 -3.22 1.44 -0.82
C PHE A 45 -4.55 1.38 -0.05
N ILE A 46 -5.64 1.90 -0.62
CA ILE A 46 -6.97 1.83 0.01
C ILE A 46 -7.43 0.37 0.13
N LEU A 47 -7.24 -0.44 -0.90
CA LEU A 47 -7.60 -1.87 -0.87
C LEU A 47 -6.84 -2.64 0.22
N SER A 48 -5.56 -2.35 0.44
CA SER A 48 -4.77 -3.03 1.47
C SER A 48 -5.23 -2.67 2.89
N LEU A 49 -5.63 -1.42 3.13
CA LEU A 49 -6.23 -0.99 4.39
C LEU A 49 -7.60 -1.63 4.64
N MET A 50 -8.41 -1.80 3.60
CA MET A 50 -9.71 -2.48 3.71
C MET A 50 -9.55 -3.96 4.10
N LEU A 51 -8.50 -4.63 3.62
CA LEU A 51 -8.18 -6.00 4.02
C LEU A 51 -7.81 -6.13 5.51
N TRP A 52 -7.21 -5.10 6.10
CA TRP A 52 -6.86 -5.10 7.53
C TRP A 52 -8.09 -5.14 8.45
N MET A 53 -9.24 -4.60 7.99
CA MET A 53 -10.50 -4.62 8.75
C MET A 53 -11.10 -6.03 8.93
N LEU A 54 -10.61 -7.03 8.19
CA LEU A 54 -11.08 -8.41 8.30
C LEU A 54 -10.58 -9.14 9.54
N ILE A 55 -9.50 -8.64 10.16
CA ILE A 55 -8.86 -9.34 11.26
C ILE A 55 -9.76 -9.23 12.50
N PRO A 56 -10.21 -10.36 13.08
CA PRO A 56 -11.03 -10.30 14.27
C PRO A 56 -10.18 -9.84 15.46
N TYR A 57 -10.52 -8.69 16.04
CA TYR A 57 -9.92 -8.22 17.28
C TYR A 57 -10.71 -8.72 18.50
N TYR A 58 -10.00 -9.06 19.58
CA TYR A 58 -10.61 -9.53 20.83
C TYR A 58 -11.61 -8.54 21.44
N PHE A 59 -11.45 -7.24 21.17
CA PHE A 59 -12.42 -6.20 21.50
C PHE A 59 -13.15 -5.77 20.23
N ASN A 60 -14.48 -5.74 20.28
CA ASN A 60 -15.43 -5.40 19.20
C ASN A 60 -14.96 -4.24 18.29
N MET A 61 -14.16 -4.57 17.28
CA MET A 61 -13.86 -3.73 16.13
C MET A 61 -14.31 -4.54 14.93
N VAL A 62 -15.58 -4.35 14.53
CA VAL A 62 -16.25 -4.91 13.34
C VAL A 62 -16.08 -6.42 13.14
N SER A 63 -17.08 -7.21 13.54
CA SER A 63 -17.17 -8.63 13.17
C SER A 63 -17.84 -8.80 11.80
N PHE A 64 -17.09 -9.30 10.82
CA PHE A 64 -17.64 -9.69 9.52
C PHE A 64 -18.11 -11.14 9.53
N ASN A 65 -19.41 -11.38 9.46
CA ASN A 65 -19.96 -12.74 9.31
C ASN A 65 -19.50 -13.42 8.00
N LEU A 66 -19.25 -12.63 6.95
CA LEU A 66 -18.80 -13.10 5.63
C LEU A 66 -17.38 -12.60 5.30
N GLY A 67 -16.47 -12.64 6.27
CA GLY A 67 -15.10 -12.11 6.10
C GLY A 67 -14.33 -12.74 4.93
N VAL A 68 -14.51 -14.05 4.69
CA VAL A 68 -13.85 -14.75 3.57
C VAL A 68 -14.35 -14.26 2.20
N LEU A 69 -15.65 -14.00 2.07
CA LEU A 69 -16.21 -13.46 0.82
C LEU A 69 -15.71 -12.04 0.55
N PHE A 70 -15.63 -11.20 1.59
CA PHE A 70 -15.08 -9.86 1.45
C PHE A 70 -13.59 -9.88 1.06
N PHE A 71 -12.81 -10.80 1.62
CA PHE A 71 -11.42 -11.02 1.21
C PHE A 71 -11.29 -11.36 -0.29
N LEU A 72 -12.12 -12.28 -0.78
CA LEU A 72 -12.14 -12.66 -2.20
C LEU A 72 -12.53 -11.48 -3.10
N CYS A 73 -13.50 -10.66 -2.69
CA CYS A 73 -13.87 -9.45 -3.42
C CYS A 73 -12.71 -8.45 -3.49
N CYS A 74 -12.06 -8.12 -2.36
CA CYS A 74 -10.94 -7.18 -2.32
C CYS A 74 -9.74 -7.65 -3.15
N THR A 75 -9.43 -8.93 -3.13
CA THR A 75 -8.32 -9.49 -3.93
C THR A 75 -8.62 -9.46 -5.43
N SER A 76 -9.87 -9.72 -5.84
CA SER A 76 -10.28 -9.56 -7.24
C SER A 76 -10.15 -8.11 -7.73
N LEU A 77 -10.46 -7.13 -6.87
CA LEU A 77 -10.31 -5.71 -7.17
C LEU A 77 -8.85 -5.27 -7.30
N GLY A 78 -7.93 -5.89 -6.55
CA GLY A 78 -6.50 -5.60 -6.62
C GLY A 78 -5.86 -5.90 -7.98
N VAL A 79 -6.42 -6.81 -8.78
CA VAL A 79 -5.91 -7.08 -10.14
C VAL A 79 -6.11 -5.86 -11.05
N TYR A 80 -7.23 -5.15 -10.90
CA TYR A 80 -7.50 -3.94 -11.69
C TYR A 80 -6.52 -2.82 -11.40
N THR A 81 -6.08 -2.64 -10.15
CA THR A 81 -5.09 -1.60 -9.83
C THR A 81 -3.75 -1.85 -10.52
N VAL A 82 -3.35 -3.12 -10.65
CA VAL A 82 -2.12 -3.52 -11.35
C VAL A 82 -2.27 -3.30 -12.86
N MET A 83 -3.41 -3.67 -13.46
CA MET A 83 -3.68 -3.43 -14.88
C MET A 83 -3.71 -1.95 -15.25
N ILE A 84 -4.12 -1.07 -14.34
CA ILE A 84 -4.14 0.38 -14.55
C ILE A 84 -2.73 1.00 -14.41
N ALA A 85 -1.83 0.34 -13.68
CA ALA A 85 -0.45 0.79 -13.46
C ALA A 85 0.50 0.46 -14.60
N GLY A 86 0.26 -0.69 -15.27
CA GLY A 86 1.06 -1.18 -16.39
C GLY A 86 0.64 -0.57 -17.71
#